data_AF-A0A8S2PL74-F1
#
_entry.id   AF-A0A8S2PL74-F1
#
_cell.length_a   1.000
_cell.length_b   1.000
_cell.length_c   1.000
_cell.angle_alpha   90.00
_cell.angle_beta   90.00
_cell.angle_gamma   90.00
#
_symmetry.space_group_name_H-M   'P 1'
#
loop_
_entity.id
_entity.type
_entity.pdbx_description
1 polymer ?
#
loop_
_entity_poly.entity_id
_entity_poly.type
_entity_poly.pdbx_seq_one_letter_code
_entity_poly.pdbx_strand_id
1 'polypeptide(L)'
;MHGSARVSKKVTCTALLLFIVVIIYCLINLSSRIQTNPFTGDIDDDEKIKNYAEISLPFNSLRNLTTYVRIYRDIRKKLKSNKNQFTTKFEQDTFPWLNDKPMLDFVGKNMSRGIVVCMSDKYMNVGLPALLSLNDLGSQLPIEIMYYGENDLSIKNRRKLSKVPNVVEITDLSTKFINVSLRSWAAKPFAILASIFQHVILIDSDVYFFQLPEKLFDDHDYVKENIMLFTDRSLEKDTARTKWVNSILPPPFSKSFNESRMVRGLARDEIEAGVVVMNKGNDDIFLGLLVICVLNVPPYCIYPYVHGDKETFWLGMEMIQKTFYVNPITGVIGDVVNDIVCGQIAHGNRNKRLLWWNGGLLQDKFSRPFLLNFTYYSWEPTDQYFSWKASCLYVNKTEYRKLDEHERNLIRKYKETMQNVCRKMAAEGESCLPSLKTK
;
A
#
# COMPACT_ATOMS: atom_id res chain seq x y z
N MET A 1 27.72 73.50 30.12
CA MET A 1 27.01 74.12 28.98
C MET A 1 27.45 73.42 27.71
N HIS A 2 26.48 73.00 26.89
CA HIS A 2 26.51 72.60 25.47
C HIS A 2 27.68 71.69 24.98
N GLY A 3 27.48 70.59 24.26
CA GLY A 3 26.34 70.09 23.50
C GLY A 3 26.88 69.16 22.40
N SER A 4 26.00 68.32 21.85
CA SER A 4 26.16 67.52 20.61
C SER A 4 26.68 66.08 20.75
N ALA A 5 25.81 65.20 21.27
CA ALA A 5 25.80 63.79 20.90
C ALA A 5 24.81 63.59 19.72
N ARG A 6 25.28 63.76 18.48
CA ARG A 6 24.42 63.53 17.30
C ARG A 6 25.15 63.00 16.06
N VAL A 7 26.20 62.19 16.23
CA VAL A 7 26.92 61.58 15.09
C VAL A 7 26.83 60.04 15.03
N SER A 8 26.38 59.35 16.08
CA SER A 8 26.47 57.87 16.13
C SER A 8 25.27 57.07 15.56
N LYS A 9 24.09 57.68 15.35
CA LYS A 9 22.88 56.93 14.92
C LYS A 9 22.68 56.78 13.40
N LYS A 10 23.27 57.63 12.56
CA LYS A 10 23.05 57.56 11.10
C LYS A 10 23.90 56.48 10.42
N VAL A 11 25.13 56.26 10.88
CA VAL A 11 26.06 55.28 10.32
C VAL A 11 25.65 53.84 10.67
N THR A 12 25.12 53.63 11.88
CA THR A 12 24.59 52.32 12.31
C THR A 12 23.31 51.94 11.57
N CYS A 13 22.42 52.90 11.30
CA CYS A 13 21.17 52.63 10.58
C CYS A 13 21.41 52.30 9.09
N THR A 14 22.37 52.96 8.44
CA THR A 14 22.75 52.69 7.05
C THR A 14 23.46 51.34 6.88
N ALA A 15 24.36 50.98 7.81
CA ALA A 15 24.98 49.67 7.83
C ALA A 15 23.97 48.54 8.06
N LEU A 16 22.99 48.74 8.95
CA LEU A 16 21.93 47.77 9.21
C LEU A 16 21.00 47.59 7.99
N LEU A 17 20.66 48.68 7.30
CA LEU A 17 19.86 48.64 6.06
C LEU A 17 20.60 47.90 4.94
N LEU A 18 21.90 48.15 4.76
CA LEU A 18 22.73 47.43 3.80
C LEU A 18 22.81 45.93 4.13
N PHE A 19 22.95 45.57 5.40
CA PHE A 19 22.97 44.17 5.83
C PHE A 19 21.63 43.46 5.60
N ILE A 20 20.51 44.13 5.87
CA ILE A 20 19.17 43.61 5.59
C ILE A 20 18.95 43.46 4.08
N VAL A 21 19.38 44.42 3.26
CA VAL A 21 19.29 44.33 1.80
C VAL A 21 20.14 43.19 1.26
N VAL A 22 21.34 42.96 1.78
CA VAL A 22 22.18 41.81 1.41
C VAL A 22 21.54 40.50 1.83
N ILE A 23 20.95 40.40 3.03
CA ILE A 23 20.22 39.20 3.47
C ILE A 23 19.00 38.96 2.58
N ILE A 24 18.20 39.99 2.29
CA ILE A 24 17.04 39.87 1.40
C ILE A 24 17.49 39.48 -0.01
N TYR A 25 18.55 40.07 -0.54
CA TYR A 25 19.11 39.72 -1.84
C TYR A 25 19.68 38.29 -1.86
N CYS A 26 20.33 37.85 -0.78
CA CYS A 26 20.77 36.47 -0.61
C CYS A 26 19.58 35.51 -0.48
N LEU A 27 18.51 35.86 0.24
CA LEU A 27 17.30 35.04 0.38
C LEU A 27 16.49 34.98 -0.91
N ILE A 28 16.40 36.08 -1.66
CA ILE A 28 15.80 36.14 -3.00
C ILE A 28 16.64 35.33 -3.99
N ASN A 29 17.97 35.37 -3.91
CA ASN A 29 18.84 34.54 -4.74
C ASN A 29 18.89 33.06 -4.31
N LEU A 30 18.69 32.76 -3.02
CA LEU A 30 18.50 31.39 -2.54
C LEU A 30 17.15 30.85 -3.00
N SER A 31 16.08 31.66 -2.95
CA SER A 31 14.75 31.25 -3.40
C SER A 31 14.66 31.16 -4.93
N SER A 32 15.37 32.02 -5.67
CA SER A 32 15.46 31.95 -7.14
C SER A 32 16.34 30.80 -7.61
N ARG A 33 17.38 30.41 -6.86
CA ARG A 33 18.12 29.15 -7.08
C ARG A 33 17.33 27.89 -6.73
N ILE A 34 16.25 28.01 -5.95
CA ILE A 34 15.33 26.90 -5.62
C ILE A 34 14.16 26.79 -6.63
N GLN A 35 14.06 27.70 -7.61
CA GLN A 35 12.94 27.79 -8.55
C GLN A 35 13.29 27.59 -10.03
N THR A 36 14.30 26.78 -10.34
CA THR A 36 14.29 26.05 -11.62
C THR A 36 14.29 24.57 -11.31
N ASN A 37 13.16 23.92 -11.53
CA ASN A 37 13.08 22.46 -11.47
C ASN A 37 13.98 21.95 -12.62
N PRO A 38 15.12 21.28 -12.37
CA PRO A 38 16.02 20.86 -13.44
C PRO A 38 15.40 19.79 -14.38
N PHE A 39 14.18 19.34 -14.05
CA PHE A 39 13.50 18.17 -14.59
C PHE A 39 12.42 18.48 -15.64
N THR A 40 12.41 19.67 -16.24
CA THR A 40 11.59 19.93 -17.42
C THR A 40 12.41 19.65 -18.69
N GLY A 41 12.35 18.41 -19.16
CA GLY A 41 12.96 17.96 -20.41
C GLY A 41 13.38 16.50 -20.34
N ASP A 42 13.25 15.78 -21.45
CA ASP A 42 13.90 14.46 -21.59
C ASP A 42 15.39 14.63 -21.25
N ILE A 43 15.88 13.82 -20.31
CA ILE A 43 17.28 13.81 -19.92
C ILE A 43 18.05 13.12 -21.06
N ASP A 44 18.20 13.81 -22.19
CA ASP A 44 18.84 13.28 -23.40
C ASP A 44 20.34 13.56 -23.49
N ASP A 45 20.91 14.03 -22.38
CA ASP A 45 22.27 14.50 -22.31
C ASP A 45 23.06 13.71 -21.25
N ASP A 46 23.94 12.83 -21.71
CA ASP A 46 24.83 12.00 -20.88
C ASP A 46 25.68 12.86 -19.92
N GLU A 47 25.96 14.12 -20.27
CA GLU A 47 26.71 15.07 -19.45
C GLU A 47 25.87 15.60 -18.27
N LYS A 48 24.57 15.84 -18.48
CA LYS A 48 23.65 16.20 -17.39
C LYS A 48 23.47 15.07 -16.39
N ILE A 49 23.36 13.83 -16.86
CA ILE A 49 23.26 12.64 -15.99
C ILE A 49 24.48 12.52 -15.07
N LYS A 50 25.70 12.72 -15.59
CA LYS A 50 26.93 12.75 -14.79
C LYS A 50 26.93 13.87 -13.76
N ASN A 51 26.53 15.08 -14.15
CA ASN A 51 26.45 16.21 -13.22
C ASN A 51 25.42 15.96 -12.10
N TYR A 52 24.27 15.33 -12.38
CA TYR A 52 23.28 15.00 -11.35
C TYR A 52 23.73 13.90 -10.38
N ALA A 53 24.55 12.96 -10.84
CA ALA A 53 25.16 11.94 -9.99
C ALA A 53 26.11 12.53 -8.93
N GLU A 54 26.65 13.73 -9.19
CA GLU A 54 27.54 14.46 -8.27
C GLU A 54 26.79 15.42 -7.34
N ILE A 55 25.50 15.70 -7.58
CA ILE A 55 24.69 16.57 -6.72
C ILE A 55 24.22 15.78 -5.48
N SER A 56 24.82 16.12 -4.35
CA SER A 56 24.34 15.78 -3.01
C SER A 56 23.12 16.63 -2.63
N LEU A 57 21.93 16.26 -3.08
CA LEU A 57 20.68 16.69 -2.43
C LEU A 57 20.55 15.95 -1.08
N PRO A 58 20.17 16.64 0.01
CA PRO A 58 20.00 15.98 1.30
C PRO A 58 18.93 14.90 1.20
N PHE A 59 19.29 13.67 1.61
CA PHE A 59 18.43 12.48 1.56
C PHE A 59 17.19 12.57 2.49
N ASN A 60 16.91 13.73 3.10
CA ASN A 60 15.93 13.83 4.19
C ASN A 60 14.53 14.30 3.72
N SER A 61 14.25 14.31 2.42
CA SER A 61 12.92 14.65 1.90
C SER A 61 12.44 13.65 0.85
N LEU A 62 11.14 13.31 0.89
CA LEU A 62 10.48 12.48 -0.13
C LEU A 62 10.59 13.10 -1.53
N ARG A 63 10.67 14.43 -1.61
CA ARG A 63 10.85 15.15 -2.88
C ARG A 63 12.19 14.82 -3.52
N ASN A 64 13.27 14.86 -2.73
CA ASN A 64 14.61 14.51 -3.21
C ASN A 64 14.70 13.02 -3.54
N LEU A 65 14.13 12.15 -2.69
CA LEU A 65 14.05 10.72 -2.98
C LEU A 65 13.37 10.46 -4.34
N THR A 66 12.23 11.11 -4.59
CA THR A 66 11.50 10.99 -5.87
C THR A 66 12.38 11.40 -7.05
N THR A 67 13.08 12.53 -6.92
CA THR A 67 14.01 13.02 -7.93
C THR A 67 15.11 11.99 -8.23
N TYR A 68 15.76 11.46 -7.20
CA TYR A 68 16.82 10.47 -7.38
C TYR A 68 16.32 9.17 -7.98
N VAL A 69 15.14 8.69 -7.55
CA VAL A 69 14.50 7.50 -8.10
C VAL A 69 14.24 7.65 -9.61
N ARG A 70 13.77 8.82 -10.05
CA ARG A 70 13.54 9.11 -11.48
C ARG A 70 14.83 9.12 -12.28
N ILE A 71 15.88 9.77 -11.77
CA ILE A 71 17.22 9.75 -12.38
C ILE A 71 17.74 8.31 -12.48
N TYR A 72 17.65 7.55 -11.39
CA TYR A 72 18.09 6.16 -11.33
C TYR A 72 17.35 5.27 -12.35
N ARG A 73 16.04 5.43 -12.48
CA ARG A 73 15.22 4.75 -13.49
C ARG A 73 15.71 5.05 -14.90
N ASP A 74 15.94 6.33 -15.22
CA ASP A 74 16.31 6.77 -16.56
C ASP A 74 17.73 6.28 -16.93
N ILE A 75 18.67 6.32 -15.97
CA ILE A 75 20.01 5.74 -16.13
C ILE A 75 19.92 4.24 -16.40
N ARG A 76 19.13 3.48 -15.62
CA ARG A 76 18.96 2.03 -15.82
C ARG A 76 18.43 1.69 -17.20
N LYS A 77 17.46 2.47 -17.70
CA LYS A 77 16.88 2.28 -19.05
C LYS A 77 17.91 2.56 -20.15
N LYS A 78 18.73 3.59 -20.01
CA LYS A 78 19.73 3.99 -21.02
C LYS A 78 20.96 3.07 -21.03
N LEU A 79 21.51 2.73 -19.87
CA LEU A 79 22.80 2.02 -19.77
C LEU A 79 22.70 0.49 -19.85
N LYS A 80 21.52 -0.08 -20.14
CA LYS A 80 21.28 -1.52 -20.35
C LYS A 80 22.14 -2.41 -19.43
N SER A 81 21.94 -2.27 -18.12
CA SER A 81 22.53 -3.11 -17.06
C SER A 81 23.95 -2.78 -16.61
N ASN A 82 24.67 -1.83 -17.23
CA ASN A 82 25.98 -1.41 -16.70
C ASN A 82 25.80 -0.50 -15.49
N LYS A 83 26.01 -1.05 -14.29
CA LYS A 83 26.05 -0.27 -13.05
C LYS A 83 27.22 0.73 -13.12
N ASN A 84 26.93 1.98 -12.81
CA ASN A 84 27.93 3.01 -12.59
C ASN A 84 28.02 3.32 -11.08
N GLN A 85 29.00 4.16 -10.70
CA GLN A 85 29.21 4.53 -9.30
C GLN A 85 27.95 5.11 -8.65
N PHE A 86 27.16 5.90 -9.38
CA PHE A 86 25.91 6.48 -8.90
C PHE A 86 24.85 5.41 -8.63
N THR A 87 24.58 4.50 -9.57
CA THR A 87 23.56 3.47 -9.39
C THR A 87 23.91 2.54 -8.23
N THR A 88 25.18 2.17 -8.09
CA THR A 88 25.63 1.34 -6.96
C THR A 88 25.44 2.08 -5.63
N LYS A 89 25.87 3.34 -5.55
CA LYS A 89 25.70 4.15 -4.34
C LYS A 89 24.23 4.39 -3.99
N PHE A 90 23.41 4.72 -4.98
CA PHE A 90 21.97 4.94 -4.80
C PHE A 90 21.28 3.68 -4.28
N GLU A 91 21.58 2.51 -4.84
CA GLU A 91 21.04 1.23 -4.37
C GLU A 91 21.44 0.94 -2.92
N GLN A 92 22.71 1.16 -2.57
CA GLN A 92 23.22 0.95 -1.21
C GLN A 92 22.58 1.90 -0.19
N ASP A 93 22.43 3.17 -0.56
CA ASP A 93 21.89 4.21 0.34
C ASP A 93 20.35 4.12 0.46
N THR A 94 19.66 3.71 -0.60
CA THR A 94 18.18 3.72 -0.66
C THR A 94 17.55 2.37 -0.35
N PHE A 95 18.20 1.27 -0.73
CA PHE A 95 17.70 -0.10 -0.56
C PHE A 95 18.67 -0.97 0.28
N PRO A 96 19.16 -0.50 1.45
CA PRO A 96 20.21 -1.19 2.21
C PRO A 96 19.83 -2.61 2.63
N TRP A 97 18.54 -2.91 2.77
CA TRP A 97 18.03 -4.25 3.10
C TRP A 97 18.21 -5.28 1.98
N LEU A 98 18.60 -4.88 0.78
CA LEU A 98 19.01 -5.82 -0.27
C LEU A 98 20.36 -6.49 0.06
N ASN A 99 21.20 -5.86 0.89
CA ASN A 99 22.48 -6.41 1.38
C ASN A 99 23.35 -6.96 0.24
N ASP A 100 23.60 -6.12 -0.77
CA ASP A 100 24.36 -6.40 -2.01
C ASP A 100 23.85 -7.56 -2.88
N LYS A 101 22.70 -8.18 -2.55
CA LYS A 101 22.08 -9.20 -3.40
C LYS A 101 21.61 -8.58 -4.73
N PRO A 102 21.85 -9.25 -5.87
CA PRO A 102 21.31 -8.82 -7.15
C PRO A 102 19.79 -8.63 -7.11
N MET A 103 19.28 -7.54 -7.69
CA MET A 103 17.84 -7.29 -7.81
C MET A 103 17.08 -8.43 -8.50
N LEU A 104 17.73 -9.12 -9.45
CA LEU A 104 17.17 -10.26 -10.17
C LEU A 104 16.79 -11.43 -9.24
N ASP A 105 17.47 -11.58 -8.10
CA ASP A 105 17.18 -12.64 -7.13
C ASP A 105 15.78 -12.49 -6.50
N PHE A 106 15.20 -11.29 -6.58
CA PHE A 106 13.90 -10.96 -6.00
C PHE A 106 12.75 -10.93 -7.02
N VAL A 107 13.02 -11.13 -8.31
CA VAL A 107 11.98 -11.16 -9.36
C VAL A 107 11.05 -12.38 -9.20
N GLY A 108 11.52 -13.44 -8.55
CA GLY A 108 10.80 -14.71 -8.41
C GLY A 108 10.94 -15.59 -9.65
N LYS A 109 10.31 -16.77 -9.62
CA LYS A 109 10.37 -17.74 -10.71
C LYS A 109 9.59 -17.22 -11.93
N ASN A 110 10.22 -17.29 -13.10
CA ASN A 110 9.63 -16.77 -14.34
C ASN A 110 8.20 -17.27 -14.57
N MET A 111 7.28 -16.36 -14.88
CA MET A 111 5.85 -16.56 -15.15
C MET A 111 5.04 -17.22 -14.03
N SER A 112 5.62 -17.44 -12.85
CA SER A 112 4.91 -18.05 -11.72
C SER A 112 3.87 -17.09 -11.14
N ARG A 113 2.72 -17.64 -10.74
CA ARG A 113 1.54 -16.95 -10.20
C ARG A 113 1.22 -17.53 -8.83
N GLY A 114 0.96 -16.70 -7.83
CA GLY A 114 0.55 -17.20 -6.52
C GLY A 114 0.06 -16.12 -5.57
N ILE A 115 -0.46 -16.58 -4.43
CA ILE A 115 -1.00 -15.74 -3.36
C ILE A 115 0.06 -15.59 -2.27
N VAL A 116 0.21 -14.38 -1.76
CA VAL A 116 1.10 -14.08 -0.63
C VAL A 116 0.25 -13.56 0.53
N VAL A 117 0.43 -14.12 1.73
CA VAL A 117 -0.31 -13.73 2.93
C VAL A 117 0.65 -13.48 4.09
N CYS A 118 0.58 -12.30 4.70
CA CYS A 118 1.26 -12.05 5.96
C CYS A 118 0.45 -12.63 7.12
N MET A 119 1.06 -13.48 7.95
CA MET A 119 0.41 -14.15 9.07
C MET A 119 1.19 -13.97 10.37
N SER A 120 0.45 -13.86 11.47
CA SER A 120 1.00 -13.91 12.83
C SER A 120 0.08 -14.69 13.75
N ASP A 121 0.60 -15.09 14.91
CA ASP A 121 -0.17 -15.82 15.93
C ASP A 121 -1.46 -15.09 16.32
N LYS A 122 -1.42 -13.75 16.33
CA LYS A 122 -2.56 -12.87 16.64
C LYS A 122 -3.72 -13.02 15.64
N TYR A 123 -3.44 -13.40 14.40
CA TYR A 123 -4.45 -13.48 13.34
C TYR A 123 -4.86 -14.92 13.00
N MET A 124 -4.38 -15.93 13.72
CA MET A 124 -4.70 -17.34 13.41
C MET A 124 -6.19 -17.66 13.41
N ASN A 125 -6.97 -17.02 14.28
CA ASN A 125 -8.41 -17.23 14.40
C ASN A 125 -9.22 -16.71 13.20
N VAL A 126 -8.69 -15.74 12.44
CA VAL A 126 -9.34 -15.18 11.24
C VAL A 126 -8.64 -15.56 9.94
N GLY A 127 -7.30 -15.67 9.99
CA GLY A 127 -6.42 -16.03 8.88
C GLY A 127 -6.53 -17.48 8.44
N LEU A 128 -6.56 -18.42 9.39
CA LEU A 128 -6.68 -19.83 9.02
C LEU A 128 -8.02 -20.13 8.33
N PRO A 129 -9.19 -19.63 8.81
CA PRO A 129 -10.44 -19.72 8.06
C PRO A 129 -10.40 -19.06 6.68
N ALA A 130 -9.83 -17.86 6.56
CA ALA A 130 -9.74 -17.16 5.27
C ALA A 130 -8.89 -17.94 4.25
N LEU A 131 -7.75 -18.50 4.68
CA LEU A 131 -6.92 -19.36 3.83
C LEU A 131 -7.66 -20.61 3.37
N LEU A 132 -8.37 -21.30 4.27
CA LEU A 132 -9.18 -22.46 3.91
C LEU A 132 -10.35 -22.11 2.99
N SER A 133 -10.87 -20.88 3.08
CA SER A 133 -11.95 -20.39 2.21
C SER A 133 -11.53 -20.31 0.73
N LEU A 134 -10.24 -20.13 0.44
CA LEU A 134 -9.72 -20.17 -0.94
C LEU A 134 -9.91 -21.56 -1.56
N ASN A 135 -9.73 -22.62 -0.77
CA ASN A 135 -10.01 -23.99 -1.20
C ASN A 135 -11.52 -24.24 -1.31
N ASP A 136 -12.32 -23.66 -0.42
CA ASP A 136 -13.79 -23.73 -0.51
C ASP A 136 -14.33 -23.10 -1.80
N LEU A 137 -13.66 -22.04 -2.28
CA LEU A 137 -13.92 -21.38 -3.55
C LEU A 137 -13.39 -22.17 -4.76
N GLY A 138 -12.44 -23.08 -4.55
CA GLY A 138 -11.83 -23.93 -5.59
C GLY A 138 -10.56 -23.36 -6.21
N SER A 139 -9.94 -22.33 -5.62
CA SER A 139 -8.70 -21.75 -6.13
C SER A 139 -7.56 -22.78 -6.08
N GLN A 140 -6.77 -22.82 -7.16
CA GLN A 140 -5.61 -23.71 -7.31
C GLN A 140 -4.28 -22.96 -7.20
N LEU A 141 -4.31 -21.68 -6.86
CA LEU A 141 -3.08 -20.90 -6.75
C LEU A 141 -2.24 -21.38 -5.57
N PRO A 142 -0.90 -21.56 -5.76
CA PRO A 142 -0.01 -21.79 -4.65
C PRO A 142 0.04 -20.57 -3.72
N ILE A 143 0.16 -20.82 -2.42
CA ILE A 143 0.11 -19.82 -1.36
C ILE A 143 1.47 -19.81 -0.64
N GLU A 144 2.06 -18.62 -0.50
CA GLU A 144 3.17 -18.38 0.42
C GLU A 144 2.68 -17.63 1.65
N ILE A 145 3.05 -18.16 2.81
CA ILE A 145 2.85 -17.47 4.08
C ILE A 145 4.12 -16.74 4.47
N MET A 146 3.99 -15.48 4.83
CA MET A 146 5.10 -14.61 5.22
C MET A 146 4.91 -14.17 6.67
N TYR A 147 5.98 -14.18 7.47
CA TYR A 147 5.98 -13.70 8.85
C TYR A 147 7.32 -13.04 9.19
N TYR A 148 7.40 -12.26 10.27
CA TYR A 148 8.63 -11.55 10.65
C TYR A 148 9.18 -12.01 12.01
N GLY A 149 10.03 -13.05 11.99
CA GLY A 149 10.72 -13.57 13.16
C GLY A 149 9.86 -14.46 14.08
N GLU A 150 10.54 -15.14 14.99
CA GLU A 150 9.95 -16.18 15.87
C GLU A 150 8.87 -15.67 16.82
N ASN A 151 8.87 -14.36 17.13
CA ASN A 151 7.86 -13.74 17.99
C ASN A 151 6.57 -13.36 17.24
N ASP A 152 6.56 -13.43 15.91
CA ASP A 152 5.40 -13.09 15.09
C ASP A 152 4.53 -14.33 14.81
N LEU A 153 5.15 -15.44 14.41
CA LEU A 153 4.45 -16.69 14.10
C LEU A 153 5.17 -17.92 14.69
N SER A 154 4.54 -18.55 15.68
CA SER A 154 5.13 -19.68 16.43
C SER A 154 5.33 -20.93 15.56
N ILE A 155 6.26 -21.80 15.97
CA ILE A 155 6.47 -23.12 15.34
C ILE A 155 5.17 -23.92 15.27
N LYS A 156 4.34 -23.85 16.33
CA LYS A 156 3.03 -24.53 16.39
C LYS A 156 2.12 -24.08 15.26
N ASN A 157 1.98 -22.77 15.05
CA ASN A 157 1.10 -22.22 14.04
C ASN A 157 1.67 -22.38 12.62
N ARG A 158 3.00 -22.31 12.44
CA ARG A 158 3.64 -22.70 11.17
C ARG A 158 3.31 -24.13 10.76
N ARG A 159 3.36 -25.09 11.70
CA ARG A 159 2.96 -26.49 11.45
C ARG A 159 1.47 -26.68 11.15
N LYS A 160 0.60 -25.76 11.60
CA LYS A 160 -0.82 -25.76 11.24
C LYS A 160 -1.01 -25.23 9.83
N LEU A 161 -0.38 -24.10 9.52
CA LEU A 161 -0.44 -23.44 8.21
C LEU A 161 0.16 -24.32 7.11
N SER A 162 1.22 -25.08 7.40
CA SER A 162 1.84 -25.98 6.43
C SER A 162 0.94 -27.16 6.01
N LYS A 163 -0.18 -27.37 6.71
CA LYS A 163 -1.19 -28.40 6.38
C LYS A 163 -2.37 -27.83 5.60
N VAL A 164 -2.40 -26.51 5.39
CA VAL A 164 -3.44 -25.86 4.60
C VAL A 164 -3.23 -26.20 3.12
N PRO A 165 -4.28 -26.59 2.38
CA PRO A 165 -4.17 -26.85 0.95
C PRO A 165 -3.52 -25.67 0.20
N ASN A 166 -2.69 -26.01 -0.79
CA ASN A 166 -1.94 -25.07 -1.64
C ASN A 166 -0.90 -24.19 -0.93
N VAL A 167 -0.71 -24.28 0.40
CA VAL A 167 0.44 -23.63 1.04
C VAL A 167 1.72 -24.36 0.63
N VAL A 168 2.59 -23.66 -0.10
CA VAL A 168 3.83 -24.22 -0.65
C VAL A 168 5.07 -23.82 0.14
N GLU A 169 5.03 -22.67 0.81
CA GLU A 169 6.18 -22.13 1.54
C GLU A 169 5.71 -21.27 2.73
N ILE A 170 6.49 -21.27 3.81
CA ILE A 170 6.29 -20.41 4.98
C ILE A 170 7.61 -19.71 5.28
N THR A 171 7.74 -18.45 4.86
CA THR A 171 9.00 -17.71 4.84
C THR A 171 9.11 -16.71 5.99
N ASP A 172 10.26 -16.73 6.67
CA ASP A 172 10.65 -15.72 7.65
C ASP A 172 11.33 -14.51 6.96
N LEU A 173 10.65 -13.38 6.94
CA LEU A 173 11.16 -12.13 6.37
C LEU A 173 12.39 -11.59 7.10
N SER A 174 12.54 -11.88 8.39
CA SER A 174 13.72 -11.42 9.17
C SER A 174 15.02 -12.08 8.71
N THR A 175 14.93 -13.27 8.09
CA THR A 175 16.08 -13.96 7.49
C THR A 175 16.41 -13.45 6.08
N LYS A 176 15.43 -12.84 5.39
CA LYS A 176 15.58 -12.32 4.03
C LYS A 176 16.14 -10.90 4.04
N PHE A 177 15.68 -10.08 4.99
CA PHE A 177 16.02 -8.67 5.10
C PHE A 177 16.63 -8.37 6.48
N ILE A 178 17.95 -8.25 6.51
CA ILE A 178 18.73 -7.99 7.73
C ILE A 178 18.71 -6.48 8.01
N ASN A 179 18.79 -6.08 9.28
CA ASN A 179 18.86 -4.69 9.74
C ASN A 179 17.64 -3.81 9.38
N VAL A 180 16.49 -4.41 9.10
CA VAL A 180 15.23 -3.69 8.90
C VAL A 180 14.15 -4.29 9.79
N SER A 181 13.41 -3.45 10.51
CA SER A 181 12.32 -3.90 11.38
C SER A 181 10.98 -3.84 10.65
N LEU A 182 10.49 -4.99 10.19
CA LEU A 182 9.22 -5.11 9.47
C LEU A 182 8.06 -5.42 10.43
N ARG A 183 7.63 -4.41 11.20
CA ARG A 183 6.49 -4.56 12.12
C ARG A 183 5.19 -4.18 11.43
N SER A 184 4.11 -4.87 11.81
CA SER A 184 2.74 -4.55 11.35
C SER A 184 2.65 -4.53 9.81
N TRP A 185 2.03 -3.50 9.24
CA TRP A 185 1.81 -3.34 7.80
C TRP A 185 3.07 -3.29 6.95
N ALA A 186 4.22 -2.91 7.52
CA ALA A 186 5.47 -2.80 6.77
C ALA A 186 5.95 -4.13 6.17
N ALA A 187 5.50 -5.27 6.73
CA ALA A 187 5.84 -6.58 6.20
C ALA A 187 5.24 -6.87 4.81
N LYS A 188 4.13 -6.22 4.43
CA LYS A 188 3.37 -6.53 3.22
C LYS A 188 4.14 -6.27 1.91
N PRO A 189 4.73 -5.09 1.66
CA PRO A 189 5.56 -4.89 0.46
C PRO A 189 6.77 -5.82 0.43
N PHE A 190 7.40 -6.06 1.59
CA PHE A 190 8.55 -6.94 1.71
C PHE A 190 8.17 -8.41 1.48
N ALA A 191 6.95 -8.82 1.82
CA ALA A 191 6.38 -10.11 1.48
C ALA A 191 6.25 -10.29 -0.04
N ILE A 192 5.76 -9.27 -0.77
CA ILE A 192 5.77 -9.29 -2.24
C ILE A 192 7.21 -9.38 -2.77
N LEU A 193 8.13 -8.58 -2.23
CA LEU A 193 9.52 -8.54 -2.66
C LEU A 193 10.22 -9.90 -2.44
N ALA A 194 10.02 -10.54 -1.30
CA ALA A 194 10.63 -11.83 -0.95
C ALA A 194 9.95 -13.05 -1.59
N SER A 195 8.72 -12.91 -2.07
CA SER A 195 7.95 -14.00 -2.66
C SER A 195 8.70 -14.75 -3.76
N ILE A 196 8.51 -16.07 -3.86
CA ILE A 196 9.03 -16.85 -4.99
C ILE A 196 8.25 -16.61 -6.28
N PHE A 197 7.10 -15.92 -6.23
CA PHE A 197 6.26 -15.70 -7.40
C PHE A 197 6.61 -14.43 -8.16
N GLN A 198 6.57 -14.47 -9.49
CA GLN A 198 6.69 -13.25 -10.29
C GLN A 198 5.39 -12.44 -10.29
N HIS A 199 4.25 -13.12 -10.44
CA HIS A 199 2.92 -12.54 -10.38
C HIS A 199 2.32 -12.85 -9.00
N VAL A 200 2.15 -11.82 -8.18
CA VAL A 200 1.73 -11.93 -6.79
C VAL A 200 0.33 -11.34 -6.63
N ILE A 201 -0.56 -12.07 -5.97
CA ILE A 201 -1.75 -11.50 -5.30
C ILE A 201 -1.43 -11.48 -3.80
N LEU A 202 -1.06 -10.32 -3.28
CA LEU A 202 -0.99 -10.11 -1.84
C LEU A 202 -2.42 -9.99 -1.31
N ILE A 203 -2.75 -10.72 -0.25
CA ILE A 203 -4.03 -10.56 0.46
C ILE A 203 -3.82 -10.35 1.96
N ASP A 204 -4.70 -9.55 2.56
CA ASP A 204 -4.87 -9.49 4.01
C ASP A 204 -5.34 -10.84 4.57
N SER A 205 -4.97 -11.13 5.81
CA SER A 205 -5.35 -12.38 6.48
C SER A 205 -6.85 -12.54 6.69
N ASP A 206 -7.66 -11.49 6.55
CA ASP A 206 -9.10 -11.51 6.74
C ASP A 206 -9.88 -11.16 5.46
N VAL A 207 -9.29 -11.44 4.29
CA VAL A 207 -9.95 -11.30 2.98
C VAL A 207 -10.64 -12.59 2.57
N TYR A 208 -11.84 -12.44 2.02
CA TYR A 208 -12.62 -13.52 1.41
C TYR A 208 -13.02 -13.14 -0.01
N PHE A 209 -13.08 -14.14 -0.91
CA PHE A 209 -13.38 -13.96 -2.32
C PHE A 209 -14.76 -14.52 -2.68
N PHE A 210 -15.40 -13.95 -3.70
CA PHE A 210 -16.58 -14.52 -4.38
C PHE A 210 -16.25 -15.07 -5.77
N GLN A 211 -15.09 -14.71 -6.32
CA GLN A 211 -14.60 -15.22 -7.60
C GLN A 211 -13.16 -15.68 -7.41
N LEU A 212 -12.78 -16.71 -8.17
CA LEU A 212 -11.43 -17.26 -8.18
C LEU A 212 -10.38 -16.15 -8.29
N PRO A 213 -9.45 -16.01 -7.30
CA PRO A 213 -8.44 -14.95 -7.30
C PRO A 213 -7.55 -14.98 -8.54
N GLU A 214 -7.28 -16.15 -9.11
CA GLU A 214 -6.48 -16.28 -10.35
C GLU A 214 -7.01 -15.45 -11.51
N LYS A 215 -8.31 -15.15 -11.56
CA LYS A 215 -8.91 -14.28 -12.58
C LYS A 215 -8.37 -12.85 -12.55
N LEU A 216 -7.82 -12.40 -11.42
CA LEU A 216 -7.18 -11.09 -11.33
C LEU A 216 -5.93 -11.01 -12.23
N PHE A 217 -5.23 -12.11 -12.44
CA PHE A 217 -4.07 -12.14 -13.34
C PHE A 217 -4.45 -12.03 -14.82
N ASP A 218 -5.71 -12.30 -15.14
CA ASP A 218 -6.25 -12.25 -16.50
C ASP A 218 -7.14 -11.02 -16.73
N ASP A 219 -7.29 -10.15 -15.72
CA ASP A 219 -8.00 -8.87 -15.89
C ASP A 219 -7.22 -7.98 -16.85
N HIS A 220 -7.93 -7.40 -17.82
CA HIS A 220 -7.34 -6.60 -18.90
C HIS A 220 -6.47 -5.44 -18.39
N ASP A 221 -6.85 -4.78 -17.29
CA ASP A 221 -6.15 -3.60 -16.79
C ASP A 221 -4.94 -4.02 -15.95
N TYR A 222 -5.01 -5.17 -15.27
CA TYR A 222 -3.82 -5.78 -14.69
C TYR A 222 -2.81 -6.20 -15.76
N VAL A 223 -3.23 -6.89 -16.82
CA VAL A 223 -2.34 -7.31 -17.92
C VAL A 223 -1.65 -6.11 -18.56
N LYS A 224 -2.39 -5.00 -18.72
CA LYS A 224 -1.86 -3.75 -19.28
C LYS A 224 -0.90 -3.05 -18.32
N GLU A 225 -1.30 -2.84 -17.08
CA GLU A 225 -0.57 -1.95 -16.16
C GLU A 225 0.47 -2.70 -15.32
N ASN A 226 0.41 -4.04 -15.24
CA ASN A 226 1.23 -4.94 -14.41
C ASN A 226 1.07 -4.75 -12.89
N ILE A 227 0.12 -3.90 -12.48
CA ILE A 227 -0.28 -3.67 -11.11
C ILE A 227 -1.79 -3.35 -11.07
N MET A 228 -2.49 -3.93 -10.11
CA MET A 228 -3.90 -3.64 -9.83
C MET A 228 -4.08 -3.38 -8.34
N LEU A 229 -4.61 -2.21 -8.04
CA LEU A 229 -4.98 -1.72 -6.72
C LEU A 229 -6.50 -1.56 -6.64
N PHE A 230 -7.03 -1.27 -5.45
CA PHE A 230 -8.47 -1.11 -5.22
C PHE A 230 -8.75 0.17 -4.45
N THR A 231 -9.82 0.86 -4.83
CA THR A 231 -10.25 2.14 -4.24
C THR A 231 -10.76 1.96 -2.80
N ASP A 232 -10.19 2.66 -1.82
CA ASP A 232 -10.76 2.67 -0.44
C ASP A 232 -12.09 3.43 -0.40
N ARG A 233 -12.81 3.33 0.71
CA ARG A 233 -14.08 4.04 0.93
C ARG A 233 -13.91 5.55 0.80
N SER A 234 -14.96 6.24 0.37
CA SER A 234 -14.99 7.70 0.26
C SER A 234 -15.24 8.34 1.63
N LEU A 235 -14.18 8.45 2.43
CA LEU A 235 -14.23 8.97 3.79
C LEU A 235 -14.22 10.50 3.83
N GLU A 236 -14.44 11.06 5.03
CA GLU A 236 -14.42 12.50 5.27
C GLU A 236 -13.16 13.19 4.73
N LYS A 237 -13.32 14.43 4.27
CA LYS A 237 -12.21 15.21 3.70
C LYS A 237 -11.11 15.45 4.73
N ASP A 238 -9.87 15.11 4.38
CA ASP A 238 -8.69 15.44 5.18
C ASP A 238 -7.82 16.46 4.44
N THR A 239 -8.04 17.74 4.77
CA THR A 239 -7.30 18.84 4.13
C THR A 239 -5.82 18.85 4.49
N ALA A 240 -5.43 18.33 5.65
CA ALA A 240 -4.04 18.26 6.07
C ALA A 240 -3.29 17.22 5.23
N ARG A 241 -3.89 16.03 5.08
CA ARG A 241 -3.35 14.98 4.21
C ARG A 241 -3.34 15.39 2.74
N THR A 242 -4.38 16.06 2.27
CA THR A 242 -4.43 16.63 0.90
C THR A 242 -3.26 17.61 0.66
N LYS A 243 -3.01 18.53 1.61
CA LYS A 243 -1.86 19.45 1.50
C LYS A 243 -0.53 18.72 1.54
N TRP A 244 -0.40 17.76 2.45
CA TRP A 244 0.80 16.93 2.58
C TRP A 244 1.11 16.16 1.29
N VAL A 245 0.16 15.42 0.72
CA VAL A 245 0.40 14.60 -0.49
C VAL A 245 0.82 15.47 -1.68
N ASN A 246 0.21 16.65 -1.83
CA ASN A 246 0.59 17.63 -2.85
C ASN A 246 1.98 18.25 -2.64
N SER A 247 2.54 18.14 -1.42
CA SER A 247 3.85 18.74 -1.07
C SER A 247 5.04 17.80 -1.21
N ILE A 248 4.81 16.47 -1.18
CA ILE A 248 5.88 15.48 -1.04
C ILE A 248 6.50 15.03 -2.37
N LEU A 249 5.82 15.28 -3.49
CA LEU A 249 6.27 14.86 -4.82
C LEU A 249 6.63 16.07 -5.71
N PRO A 250 7.74 16.02 -6.47
CA PRO A 250 8.05 17.02 -7.47
C PRO A 250 7.31 16.73 -8.80
N PRO A 251 6.95 17.76 -9.58
CA PRO A 251 6.44 17.55 -10.93
C PRO A 251 7.49 16.86 -11.83
N PRO A 252 7.07 16.16 -12.91
CA PRO A 252 5.70 16.04 -13.40
C PRO A 252 4.82 15.13 -12.55
N PHE A 253 3.52 15.46 -12.49
CA PHE A 253 2.47 14.61 -11.91
C PHE A 253 1.76 13.82 -12.98
N SER A 254 1.49 12.53 -12.73
CA SER A 254 0.73 11.70 -13.65
C SER A 254 -0.74 12.12 -13.72
N LYS A 255 -1.44 11.64 -14.75
CA LYS A 255 -2.90 11.74 -14.84
C LYS A 255 -3.57 11.10 -13.61
N SER A 256 -3.12 9.90 -13.21
CA SER A 256 -3.65 9.19 -12.04
C SER A 256 -3.47 9.98 -10.74
N PHE A 257 -2.33 10.67 -10.56
CA PHE A 257 -2.12 11.54 -9.40
C PHE A 257 -3.09 12.71 -9.37
N ASN A 258 -3.26 13.42 -10.49
CA ASN A 258 -4.19 14.55 -10.56
C ASN A 258 -5.65 14.14 -10.39
N GLU A 259 -6.00 12.92 -10.81
CA GLU A 259 -7.36 12.37 -10.70
C GLU A 259 -7.65 11.69 -9.34
N SER A 260 -6.62 11.41 -8.53
CA SER A 260 -6.75 10.82 -7.19
C SER A 260 -7.76 11.59 -6.34
N ARG A 261 -8.64 10.85 -5.66
CA ARG A 261 -9.59 11.39 -4.70
C ARG A 261 -8.89 12.01 -3.50
N MET A 262 -7.80 11.43 -3.02
CA MET A 262 -6.98 12.03 -1.96
C MET A 262 -6.40 13.38 -2.39
N VAL A 263 -5.80 13.44 -3.58
CA VAL A 263 -5.19 14.68 -4.11
C VAL A 263 -6.23 15.78 -4.34
N ARG A 264 -7.43 15.39 -4.81
CA ARG A 264 -8.57 16.30 -5.02
C ARG A 264 -9.35 16.62 -3.75
N GLY A 265 -8.97 16.06 -2.60
CA GLY A 265 -9.64 16.26 -1.32
C GLY A 265 -11.07 15.71 -1.28
N LEU A 266 -11.34 14.64 -2.02
CA LEU A 266 -12.62 13.91 -2.08
C LEU A 266 -12.67 12.71 -1.13
N ALA A 267 -11.52 12.16 -0.75
CA ALA A 267 -11.43 11.04 0.20
C ALA A 267 -10.19 11.18 1.09
N ARG A 268 -10.27 10.67 2.32
CA ARG A 268 -9.12 10.60 3.24
C ARG A 268 -8.07 9.58 2.81
N ASP A 269 -8.49 8.44 2.30
CA ASP A 269 -7.66 7.30 1.91
C ASP A 269 -7.95 6.99 0.42
N GLU A 270 -6.93 6.71 -0.39
CA GLU A 270 -7.11 6.42 -1.81
C GLU A 270 -7.29 4.93 -2.05
N ILE A 271 -6.44 4.11 -1.42
CA ILE A 271 -6.25 2.69 -1.73
C ILE A 271 -6.65 1.79 -0.55
N GLU A 272 -7.44 0.76 -0.82
CA GLU A 272 -7.62 -0.38 0.07
C GLU A 272 -6.59 -1.46 -0.31
N ALA A 273 -5.58 -1.64 0.55
CA ALA A 273 -4.49 -2.61 0.35
C ALA A 273 -4.76 -3.98 0.98
N GLY A 274 -6.04 -4.36 1.12
CA GLY A 274 -6.47 -5.71 1.45
C GLY A 274 -6.17 -6.72 0.35
N VAL A 275 -6.16 -6.27 -0.92
CA VAL A 275 -5.67 -7.05 -2.05
C VAL A 275 -4.79 -6.16 -2.92
N VAL A 276 -3.60 -6.64 -3.27
CA VAL A 276 -2.69 -5.99 -4.23
C VAL A 276 -2.22 -7.02 -5.23
N VAL A 277 -2.36 -6.74 -6.52
CA VAL A 277 -1.89 -7.62 -7.59
C VAL A 277 -0.72 -6.96 -8.28
N MET A 278 0.42 -7.66 -8.41
CA MET A 278 1.65 -7.09 -8.94
C MET A 278 2.44 -8.10 -9.75
N ASN A 279 2.97 -7.70 -10.91
CA ASN A 279 3.96 -8.45 -11.68
C ASN A 279 5.36 -7.84 -11.44
N LYS A 280 6.13 -8.43 -10.53
CA LYS A 280 7.47 -7.94 -10.21
C LYS A 280 8.56 -8.39 -11.19
N GLY A 281 8.19 -9.11 -12.26
CA GLY A 281 9.07 -9.35 -13.42
C GLY A 281 9.09 -8.21 -14.44
N ASN A 282 8.22 -7.21 -14.29
CA ASN A 282 8.34 -5.96 -15.03
C ASN A 282 9.33 -5.03 -14.32
N ASP A 283 10.35 -4.54 -15.02
CA ASP A 283 11.44 -3.73 -14.43
C ASP A 283 10.95 -2.46 -13.71
N ASP A 284 9.98 -1.74 -14.30
CA ASP A 284 9.43 -0.53 -13.70
C ASP A 284 8.60 -0.89 -12.46
N ILE A 285 7.78 -1.95 -12.52
CA ILE A 285 7.01 -2.42 -11.36
C ILE A 285 7.93 -2.87 -10.23
N PHE A 286 9.03 -3.57 -10.55
CA PHE A 286 10.01 -3.99 -9.56
C PHE A 286 10.67 -2.78 -8.88
N LEU A 287 11.08 -1.76 -9.65
CA LEU A 287 11.60 -0.52 -9.07
C LEU A 287 10.56 0.18 -8.20
N GLY A 288 9.30 0.24 -8.67
CA GLY A 288 8.19 0.77 -7.90
C GLY A 288 8.01 0.02 -6.58
N LEU A 289 8.09 -1.31 -6.59
CA LEU A 289 8.04 -2.15 -5.38
C LEU A 289 9.17 -1.86 -4.40
N LEU A 290 10.39 -1.60 -4.87
CA LEU A 290 11.49 -1.17 -4.01
C LEU A 290 11.19 0.16 -3.34
N VAL A 291 10.65 1.14 -4.09
CA VAL A 291 10.23 2.43 -3.54
C VAL A 291 9.08 2.26 -2.55
N ILE A 292 8.11 1.39 -2.84
CA ILE A 292 7.04 1.03 -1.90
C ILE A 292 7.66 0.51 -0.59
N CYS A 293 8.65 -0.39 -0.66
CA CYS A 293 9.36 -0.87 0.53
C CYS A 293 10.01 0.29 1.31
N VAL A 294 10.69 1.23 0.63
CA VAL A 294 11.28 2.43 1.24
C VAL A 294 10.24 3.24 2.02
N LEU A 295 9.05 3.46 1.45
CA LEU A 295 7.98 4.24 2.09
C LEU A 295 7.35 3.55 3.31
N ASN A 296 7.67 2.28 3.57
CA ASN A 296 7.17 1.50 4.70
C ASN A 296 8.19 1.37 5.84
N VAL A 297 9.42 1.84 5.68
CA VAL A 297 10.49 1.70 6.67
C VAL A 297 11.23 3.01 6.93
N PRO A 298 11.82 3.22 8.13
CA PRO A 298 12.65 4.39 8.38
C PRO A 298 13.82 4.49 7.38
N PRO A 299 14.27 5.71 7.04
CA PRO A 299 13.80 7.00 7.55
C PRO A 299 12.59 7.57 6.79
N TYR A 300 12.13 6.91 5.71
CA TYR A 300 11.11 7.45 4.79
C TYR A 300 9.67 7.00 5.07
N CYS A 301 9.47 6.21 6.12
CA CYS A 301 8.15 5.71 6.52
C CYS A 301 7.10 6.84 6.57
N ILE A 302 6.06 6.72 5.76
CA ILE A 302 5.03 7.78 5.62
C ILE A 302 3.86 7.61 6.59
N TYR A 303 3.87 6.59 7.44
CA TYR A 303 2.77 6.28 8.38
C TYR A 303 2.39 7.42 9.33
N PRO A 304 3.27 8.39 9.69
CA PRO A 304 2.84 9.58 10.42
C PRO A 304 1.78 10.43 9.71
N TYR A 305 1.61 10.26 8.39
CA TYR A 305 0.72 11.06 7.55
C TYR A 305 -0.47 10.27 6.96
N VAL A 306 -0.37 8.94 6.90
CA VAL A 306 -1.35 8.05 6.26
C VAL A 306 -1.69 6.84 7.12
N HIS A 307 -2.72 6.07 6.75
CA HIS A 307 -3.11 4.88 7.48
C HIS A 307 -2.33 3.62 7.01
N GLY A 308 -1.16 3.40 7.60
CA GLY A 308 -0.34 2.22 7.32
C GLY A 308 0.22 2.20 5.90
N ASP A 309 0.28 1.01 5.31
CA ASP A 309 0.92 0.74 4.01
C ASP A 309 0.10 1.19 2.79
N LYS A 310 -1.21 1.38 2.96
CA LYS A 310 -2.18 1.58 1.87
C LYS A 310 -1.73 2.56 0.78
N GLU A 311 -1.34 3.76 1.20
CA GLU A 311 -0.98 4.83 0.26
C GLU A 311 0.40 4.65 -0.35
N THR A 312 1.25 3.79 0.23
CA THR A 312 2.61 3.56 -0.27
C THR A 312 2.60 2.93 -1.66
N PHE A 313 1.60 2.07 -1.96
CA PHE A 313 1.52 1.33 -3.22
C PHE A 313 1.37 2.23 -4.44
N TRP A 314 0.46 3.20 -4.41
CA TRP A 314 0.27 4.11 -5.54
C TRP A 314 1.29 5.25 -5.55
N LEU A 315 1.71 5.76 -4.38
CA LEU A 315 2.75 6.78 -4.29
C LEU A 315 4.10 6.27 -4.79
N GLY A 316 4.47 5.02 -4.48
CA GLY A 316 5.69 4.42 -5.00
C GLY A 316 5.70 4.33 -6.53
N MET A 317 4.55 4.01 -7.14
CA MET A 317 4.38 4.03 -8.60
C MET A 317 4.42 5.45 -9.17
N GLU A 318 3.81 6.43 -8.50
CA GLU A 318 3.87 7.84 -8.92
C GLU A 318 5.30 8.40 -8.86
N MET A 319 6.07 8.04 -7.83
CA MET A 319 7.45 8.48 -7.67
C MET A 319 8.31 8.05 -8.87
N ILE A 320 8.09 6.84 -9.39
CA ILE A 320 8.74 6.32 -10.60
C ILE A 320 7.99 6.67 -11.89
N GLN A 321 6.94 7.49 -11.84
CA GLN A 321 6.01 7.84 -12.94
C GLN A 321 5.52 6.63 -13.75
N LYS A 322 5.26 5.52 -13.07
CA LYS A 322 4.68 4.34 -13.68
C LYS A 322 3.17 4.41 -13.56
N THR A 323 2.48 4.19 -14.67
CA THR A 323 1.02 4.05 -14.69
C THR A 323 0.60 2.79 -13.94
N PHE A 324 -0.53 2.89 -13.23
CA PHE A 324 -1.12 1.82 -12.44
C PHE A 324 -2.64 1.84 -12.57
N TYR A 325 -3.28 0.68 -12.39
CA TYR A 325 -4.73 0.57 -12.38
C TYR A 325 -5.26 0.55 -10.94
N VAL A 326 -6.31 1.33 -10.69
CA VAL A 326 -7.09 1.30 -9.44
C VAL A 326 -8.52 0.90 -9.78
N ASN A 327 -8.99 -0.23 -9.29
CA ASN A 327 -10.37 -0.67 -9.46
C ASN A 327 -11.32 0.23 -8.65
N PRO A 328 -12.23 0.98 -9.31
CA PRO A 328 -13.10 1.96 -8.66
C PRO A 328 -14.34 1.35 -8.01
N ILE A 329 -14.60 0.06 -8.20
CA ILE A 329 -15.83 -0.60 -7.72
C ILE A 329 -15.64 -0.99 -6.26
N THR A 330 -15.85 -0.03 -5.36
CA THR A 330 -15.78 -0.17 -3.91
C THR A 330 -17.17 0.01 -3.27
N GLY A 331 -17.37 -0.54 -2.09
CA GLY A 331 -18.68 -0.58 -1.44
C GLY A 331 -18.71 -1.32 -0.12
N VAL A 332 -19.88 -1.82 0.24
CA VAL A 332 -20.13 -2.53 1.50
C VAL A 332 -20.88 -3.84 1.24
N ILE A 333 -20.56 -4.87 2.02
CA ILE A 333 -21.33 -6.11 2.12
C ILE A 333 -21.72 -6.36 3.58
N GLY A 334 -22.98 -6.69 3.82
CA GLY A 334 -23.49 -6.91 5.17
C GLY A 334 -24.99 -7.07 5.22
N ASP A 335 -25.61 -6.55 6.27
CA ASP A 335 -27.06 -6.60 6.47
C ASP A 335 -27.73 -5.25 6.24
N VAL A 336 -29.04 -5.25 6.00
CA VAL A 336 -29.83 -4.03 5.84
C VAL A 336 -30.48 -3.64 7.15
N VAL A 337 -30.18 -2.44 7.64
CA VAL A 337 -30.80 -1.83 8.81
C VAL A 337 -31.39 -0.49 8.39
N ASN A 338 -32.71 -0.33 8.46
CA ASN A 338 -33.41 0.90 8.07
C ASN A 338 -33.06 1.38 6.64
N ASP A 339 -33.13 0.48 5.65
CA ASP A 339 -32.76 0.73 4.24
C ASP A 339 -31.27 1.10 4.01
N ILE A 340 -30.39 0.85 4.98
CA ILE A 340 -28.95 1.13 4.91
C ILE A 340 -28.18 -0.19 4.96
N VAL A 341 -27.24 -0.42 4.04
CA VAL A 341 -26.37 -1.61 4.07
C VAL A 341 -25.19 -1.36 5.00
N CYS A 342 -25.01 -2.24 5.98
CA CYS A 342 -24.00 -2.11 7.03
C CYS A 342 -23.17 -3.39 7.17
N GLY A 343 -21.85 -3.27 7.10
CA GLY A 343 -20.94 -4.40 7.23
C GLY A 343 -19.51 -4.08 6.80
N GLN A 344 -18.92 -4.99 6.04
CA GLN A 344 -17.51 -4.98 5.66
C GLN A 344 -17.28 -4.28 4.33
N ILE A 345 -16.07 -3.74 4.11
CA ILE A 345 -15.69 -3.14 2.82
C ILE A 345 -15.62 -4.24 1.75
N ALA A 346 -16.30 -4.01 0.63
CA ALA A 346 -16.40 -4.96 -0.47
C ALA A 346 -15.94 -4.33 -1.78
N HIS A 347 -15.44 -5.16 -2.68
CA HIS A 347 -15.03 -4.76 -4.01
C HIS A 347 -15.72 -5.61 -5.07
N GLY A 348 -16.04 -4.96 -6.18
CA GLY A 348 -16.66 -5.59 -7.35
C GLY A 348 -15.70 -5.72 -8.51
N ASN A 349 -16.04 -6.57 -9.46
CA ASN A 349 -15.41 -6.54 -10.78
C ASN A 349 -16.04 -5.45 -11.66
N ARG A 350 -15.55 -5.30 -12.89
CA ARG A 350 -16.06 -4.32 -13.87
C ARG A 350 -17.56 -4.44 -14.16
N ASN A 351 -18.11 -5.63 -14.03
CA ASN A 351 -19.54 -5.91 -14.21
C ASN A 351 -20.36 -5.66 -12.94
N LYS A 352 -19.77 -5.01 -11.92
CA LYS A 352 -20.37 -4.73 -10.61
C LYS A 352 -20.89 -5.99 -9.89
N ARG A 353 -20.25 -7.14 -10.14
CA ARG A 353 -20.45 -8.38 -9.37
C ARG A 353 -19.44 -8.45 -8.24
N LEU A 354 -19.84 -8.97 -7.08
CA LEU A 354 -18.95 -9.16 -5.93
C LEU A 354 -17.70 -9.94 -6.32
N LEU A 355 -16.55 -9.42 -5.90
CA LEU A 355 -15.23 -9.99 -6.22
C LEU A 355 -14.55 -10.47 -4.94
N TRP A 356 -14.38 -9.59 -3.96
CA TRP A 356 -13.80 -9.89 -2.64
C TRP A 356 -14.25 -8.86 -1.60
N TRP A 357 -14.03 -9.15 -0.31
CA TRP A 357 -14.22 -8.19 0.78
C TRP A 357 -13.10 -8.31 1.83
N ASN A 358 -12.85 -7.22 2.56
CA ASN A 358 -11.89 -7.17 3.68
C ASN A 358 -12.62 -7.08 5.02
N GLY A 359 -12.03 -7.59 6.10
CA GLY A 359 -12.53 -7.47 7.48
C GLY A 359 -13.15 -8.74 8.05
N GLY A 360 -13.11 -9.85 7.30
CA GLY A 360 -13.49 -11.18 7.77
C GLY A 360 -15.00 -11.38 7.99
N LEU A 361 -15.32 -12.39 8.80
CA LEU A 361 -16.71 -12.83 9.08
C LEU A 361 -17.26 -12.33 10.42
N LEU A 362 -16.43 -11.67 11.23
CA LEU A 362 -16.78 -11.20 12.57
C LEU A 362 -17.04 -9.69 12.58
N GLN A 363 -17.87 -9.23 13.51
CA GLN A 363 -18.11 -7.80 13.73
C GLN A 363 -16.83 -7.08 14.20
N ASP A 364 -16.13 -7.68 15.16
CA ASP A 364 -14.79 -7.25 15.60
C ASP A 364 -13.96 -8.48 15.93
N LYS A 365 -12.82 -8.63 15.24
CA LYS A 365 -11.91 -9.78 15.35
C LYS A 365 -11.15 -9.88 16.68
N PHE A 366 -11.19 -8.85 17.52
CA PHE A 366 -10.49 -8.76 18.81
C PHE A 366 -11.44 -8.67 20.01
N SER A 367 -12.56 -7.95 19.88
CA SER A 367 -13.40 -7.57 21.01
C SER A 367 -14.87 -8.01 20.92
N ARG A 368 -15.40 -8.30 19.72
CA ARG A 368 -16.82 -8.67 19.51
C ARG A 368 -16.95 -9.78 18.45
N PRO A 369 -16.85 -11.05 18.85
CA PRO A 369 -16.80 -12.19 17.93
C PRO A 369 -18.19 -12.64 17.45
N PHE A 370 -19.10 -11.69 17.19
CA PHE A 370 -20.38 -12.02 16.59
C PHE A 370 -20.18 -12.22 15.10
N LEU A 371 -20.64 -13.36 14.58
CA LEU A 371 -20.69 -13.59 13.14
C LEU A 371 -21.62 -12.55 12.51
N LEU A 372 -21.09 -11.84 11.52
CA LEU A 372 -21.88 -10.88 10.75
C LEU A 372 -22.90 -11.61 9.88
N ASN A 373 -24.07 -11.01 9.74
CA ASN A 373 -25.02 -11.42 8.73
C ASN A 373 -24.68 -10.71 7.42
N PHE A 374 -24.62 -11.46 6.33
CA PHE A 374 -24.36 -10.93 5.00
C PHE A 374 -25.53 -11.33 4.12
N THR A 375 -26.32 -10.35 3.72
CA THR A 375 -27.58 -10.53 2.99
C THR A 375 -27.64 -9.63 1.76
N TYR A 376 -26.97 -8.48 1.80
CA TYR A 376 -26.92 -7.49 0.74
C TYR A 376 -25.51 -6.93 0.55
N TYR A 377 -25.27 -6.35 -0.63
CA TYR A 377 -24.13 -5.50 -0.90
C TYR A 377 -24.56 -4.27 -1.67
N SER A 378 -23.75 -3.21 -1.60
CA SER A 378 -23.96 -1.99 -2.35
C SER A 378 -22.65 -1.34 -2.71
N TRP A 379 -22.62 -0.62 -3.83
CA TRP A 379 -21.45 0.10 -4.31
C TRP A 379 -21.56 1.58 -3.97
N GLU A 380 -20.44 2.23 -3.68
CA GLU A 380 -20.42 3.67 -3.46
C GLU A 380 -20.90 4.39 -4.74
N PRO A 381 -21.85 5.33 -4.62
CA PRO A 381 -22.10 6.27 -5.71
C PRO A 381 -20.81 7.07 -5.94
N THR A 382 -20.46 7.31 -7.20
CA THR A 382 -19.47 8.34 -7.52
C THR A 382 -19.98 9.66 -6.91
N ASP A 383 -19.24 10.21 -5.93
CA ASP A 383 -19.44 11.53 -5.30
C ASP A 383 -20.29 11.61 -3.99
N GLN A 384 -20.56 10.51 -3.27
CA GLN A 384 -21.22 10.57 -1.95
C GLN A 384 -20.34 10.06 -0.80
N TYR A 385 -20.43 10.72 0.37
CA TYR A 385 -19.61 10.44 1.55
C TYR A 385 -20.09 9.20 2.32
N PHE A 386 -19.15 8.29 2.60
CA PHE A 386 -19.35 7.15 3.49
C PHE A 386 -19.35 7.62 4.96
N SER A 387 -20.38 7.28 5.73
CA SER A 387 -20.46 7.65 7.15
C SER A 387 -19.90 6.54 8.04
N TRP A 388 -18.82 6.89 8.76
CA TRP A 388 -18.01 5.97 9.57
C TRP A 388 -18.71 5.38 10.79
N LYS A 389 -19.71 6.06 11.38
CA LYS A 389 -20.20 5.68 12.72
C LYS A 389 -20.85 4.29 12.80
N ALA A 390 -21.16 3.66 11.66
CA ALA A 390 -21.84 2.38 11.65
C ALA A 390 -21.28 1.34 10.65
N SER A 391 -20.17 1.63 9.95
CA SER A 391 -19.70 0.80 8.81
C SER A 391 -20.81 0.60 7.78
N CYS A 392 -21.49 1.69 7.44
CA CYS A 392 -22.71 1.67 6.66
C CYS A 392 -22.61 2.60 5.46
N LEU A 393 -23.10 2.12 4.31
CA LEU A 393 -23.30 2.95 3.13
C LEU A 393 -24.76 3.39 3.08
N TYR A 394 -24.97 4.71 3.16
CA TYR A 394 -26.27 5.35 2.97
C TYR A 394 -26.55 5.36 1.46
N VAL A 395 -27.32 4.38 1.00
CA VAL A 395 -27.73 4.29 -0.39
C VAL A 395 -29.19 4.72 -0.55
N ASN A 396 -29.52 5.24 -1.73
CA ASN A 396 -30.92 5.39 -2.10
C ASN A 396 -31.56 3.98 -2.19
N LYS A 397 -32.85 3.85 -1.86
CA LYS A 397 -33.54 2.56 -1.60
C LYS A 397 -33.41 1.50 -2.71
N THR A 398 -33.01 1.89 -3.91
CA THR A 398 -32.93 1.04 -5.12
C THR A 398 -31.54 0.56 -5.50
N GLU A 399 -30.48 0.96 -4.78
CA GLU A 399 -29.09 0.73 -5.25
C GLU A 399 -28.38 -0.47 -4.60
N TYR A 400 -28.92 -1.05 -3.52
CA TYR A 400 -28.36 -2.25 -2.92
C TYR A 400 -28.92 -3.53 -3.55
N ARG A 401 -28.08 -4.57 -3.61
CA ARG A 401 -28.38 -5.86 -4.24
C ARG A 401 -28.43 -6.94 -3.20
N LYS A 402 -29.47 -7.78 -3.26
CA LYS A 402 -29.53 -9.00 -2.46
C LYS A 402 -28.51 -9.99 -3.01
N LEU A 403 -27.79 -10.65 -2.12
CA LEU A 403 -26.88 -11.73 -2.51
C LEU A 403 -27.65 -12.80 -3.27
N ASP A 404 -27.11 -13.30 -4.37
CA ASP A 404 -27.70 -14.40 -5.12
C ASP A 404 -27.54 -15.74 -4.38
N GLU A 405 -28.11 -16.82 -4.92
CA GLU A 405 -28.04 -18.13 -4.27
C GLU A 405 -26.60 -18.67 -4.15
N HIS A 406 -25.77 -18.43 -5.17
CA HIS A 406 -24.39 -18.86 -5.18
C HIS A 406 -23.58 -18.10 -4.12
N GLU A 407 -23.72 -16.78 -4.07
CA GLU A 407 -23.08 -15.89 -3.09
C GLU A 407 -23.47 -16.27 -1.65
N ARG A 408 -24.76 -16.52 -1.39
CA ARG A 408 -25.24 -16.98 -0.06
C ARG A 408 -24.68 -18.34 0.33
N ASN A 409 -24.64 -19.29 -0.62
CA ASN A 409 -24.09 -20.62 -0.37
C ASN A 409 -22.60 -20.57 -0.03
N LEU A 410 -21.86 -19.69 -0.69
CA LEU A 410 -20.44 -19.50 -0.43
C LEU A 410 -20.20 -18.91 0.97
N ILE A 411 -20.96 -17.88 1.37
CA ILE A 411 -20.87 -17.31 2.72
C ILE A 411 -21.20 -18.35 3.80
N ARG A 412 -22.23 -19.18 3.57
CA ARG A 412 -22.57 -20.27 4.50
C ARG A 412 -21.40 -21.24 4.65
N LYS A 413 -20.77 -21.64 3.53
CA LYS A 413 -19.58 -22.50 3.53
C LYS A 413 -18.42 -21.88 4.29
N TYR A 414 -18.16 -20.59 4.10
CA TYR A 414 -17.10 -19.88 4.84
C TYR A 414 -17.36 -19.81 6.34
N LYS A 415 -18.61 -19.56 6.76
CA LYS A 415 -19.01 -19.60 8.17
C LYS A 415 -18.84 -21.00 8.78
N GLU A 416 -19.22 -22.05 8.06
CA GLU A 416 -19.02 -23.44 8.48
C GLU A 416 -17.53 -23.77 8.64
N THR A 417 -16.69 -23.36 7.68
CA THR A 417 -15.24 -23.52 7.74
C THR A 417 -14.64 -22.81 8.95
N MET A 418 -15.03 -21.56 9.21
CA MET A 418 -14.59 -20.82 10.41
C MET A 418 -15.00 -21.53 11.71
N GLN A 419 -16.26 -21.97 11.80
CA GLN A 419 -16.76 -22.70 12.98
C GLN A 419 -16.00 -24.02 13.18
N ASN A 420 -15.64 -24.72 12.12
CA ASN A 420 -14.85 -25.96 12.17
C ASN A 420 -13.42 -25.71 12.67
N VAL A 421 -12.75 -24.68 12.15
CA VAL A 421 -11.42 -24.26 12.62
C VAL A 421 -11.48 -23.93 14.11
N CYS A 422 -12.47 -23.14 14.52
CA CYS A 422 -12.58 -22.74 15.91
C CYS A 422 -12.89 -23.88 16.87
N ARG A 423 -13.70 -24.87 16.46
CA ARG A 423 -13.89 -26.10 17.26
C ARG A 423 -12.59 -26.87 17.45
N LYS A 424 -11.76 -26.98 16.41
CA LYS A 424 -10.44 -27.66 16.49
C LYS A 424 -9.46 -26.90 17.39
N MET A 425 -9.36 -25.59 17.24
CA MET A 425 -8.51 -24.74 18.09
C MET A 425 -8.93 -24.83 19.57
N ALA A 426 -10.23 -24.77 19.85
CA ALA A 426 -10.76 -24.91 21.21
C ALA A 426 -10.44 -26.27 21.84
N ALA A 427 -10.51 -27.35 21.06
CA ALA A 427 -10.13 -28.70 21.51
C ALA A 427 -8.63 -28.81 21.86
N GLU A 428 -7.78 -27.95 21.29
CA GLU A 428 -6.35 -27.84 21.59
C GLU A 428 -6.05 -26.82 22.70
N GLY A 429 -7.08 -26.30 23.38
CA GLY A 429 -6.95 -25.30 24.45
C GLY A 429 -6.66 -23.87 23.96
N GLU A 430 -6.85 -23.60 22.67
CA GLU A 430 -6.65 -22.27 22.09
C GLU A 430 -7.95 -21.46 22.04
N SER A 431 -7.83 -20.15 22.23
CA SER A 431 -8.93 -19.23 21.99
C SER A 431 -9.10 -19.03 20.47
N CYS A 432 -10.27 -19.36 19.93
CA CYS A 432 -10.66 -18.98 18.57
C CYS A 432 -11.83 -18.00 18.56
N LEU A 433 -12.67 -18.05 19.61
CA LEU A 433 -13.86 -17.23 19.78
C LEU A 433 -14.11 -17.02 21.30
N PRO A 434 -14.32 -15.79 21.79
CA PRO A 434 -15.16 -15.60 22.96
C PRO A 434 -16.56 -16.14 22.63
N SER A 435 -17.04 -17.12 23.41
CA SER A 435 -18.35 -17.79 23.32
C SER A 435 -19.32 -17.25 22.25
N LEU A 436 -19.58 -18.04 21.19
CA LEU A 436 -20.66 -17.79 20.22
C LEU A 436 -22.01 -17.68 20.96
N LYS A 437 -22.39 -16.47 21.37
CA LYS A 437 -23.80 -16.16 21.59
C LYS A 437 -24.33 -15.75 20.23
N THR A 438 -25.01 -16.66 19.55
CA THR A 438 -25.94 -16.25 18.48
C THR A 438 -26.91 -15.27 19.12
N LYS A 439 -26.97 -14.05 18.58
CA LYS A 439 -27.99 -13.08 18.99
C LYS A 439 -29.33 -13.47 18.40
#